data_AF-A0A7J3XLA5-F1
#
_entry.id   AF-A0A7J3XLA5-F1
#
_cell.length_a   1.000
_cell.length_b   1.000
_cell.length_c   1.000
_cell.angle_alpha   90.00
_cell.angle_beta   90.00
_cell.angle_gamma   90.00
#
_symmetry.space_group_name_H-M   'P 1'
#
loop_
_entity.id
_entity.type
_entity.pdbx_description
1 polymer ?
#
loop_
_entity_poly.entity_id
_entity_poly.type
_entity_poly.pdbx_seq_one_letter_code
_entity_poly.pdbx_strand_id
1 'polypeptide(L)'
;MKQKTPPKKKQEKLNKKFLAEAIKLAMKQPRLTFYSPLSAAVFNYRKSLLPRYSISDEIAKIIEAEVRRRWPELSKIAERLLKQGRR
;
A
#
# COMPACT_ATOMS: atom_id res chain seq x y z
N MET A 1 26.45 -18.23 7.60
CA MET A 1 25.13 -17.55 7.50
C MET A 1 25.30 -16.10 7.95
N LYS A 2 25.15 -15.09 7.08
CA LYS A 2 25.15 -13.67 7.49
C LYS A 2 23.75 -13.12 7.26
N GLN A 3 22.98 -12.95 8.33
CA GLN A 3 21.65 -12.32 8.29
C GLN A 3 21.83 -10.84 7.96
N LYS A 4 21.29 -10.38 6.83
CA LYS A 4 21.21 -8.96 6.47
C LYS A 4 20.02 -8.35 7.21
N THR A 5 20.30 -7.53 8.22
CA THR A 5 19.32 -6.71 8.94
C THR A 5 18.61 -5.76 7.95
N PRO A 6 17.26 -5.62 8.00
CA PRO A 6 16.56 -4.70 7.11
C PRO A 6 16.95 -3.25 7.43
N PRO A 7 17.04 -2.35 6.42
CA PRO A 7 17.49 -0.99 6.64
C PRO A 7 16.49 -0.24 7.53
N LYS A 8 16.98 0.42 8.58
CA LYS A 8 16.21 1.36 9.42
C LYS A 8 15.51 2.37 8.50
N LYS A 9 14.18 2.31 8.42
CA LYS A 9 13.36 3.30 7.70
C LYS A 9 13.70 4.68 8.27
N LYS A 10 14.34 5.52 7.45
CA LYS A 10 14.49 6.96 7.71
C LYS A 10 13.08 7.49 7.97
N GLN A 11 12.80 7.98 9.18
CA GLN A 11 11.53 8.66 9.45
C GLN A 11 11.52 9.92 8.58
N GLU A 12 10.72 9.91 7.51
CA GLU A 12 10.48 11.09 6.70
C GLU A 12 9.84 12.16 7.59
N LYS A 13 10.47 13.33 7.65
CA LYS A 13 9.99 14.46 8.45
C LYS A 13 8.63 14.89 7.89
N LEU A 14 7.56 14.69 8.66
CA LEU A 14 6.18 14.97 8.24
C LEU A 14 6.00 16.43 7.81
N ASN A 15 5.50 16.65 6.59
CA ASN A 15 5.17 17.99 6.10
C ASN A 15 3.67 18.27 6.28
N LYS A 16 3.36 19.15 7.24
CA LYS A 16 1.99 19.48 7.64
C LYS A 16 1.16 20.13 6.52
N LYS A 17 1.78 20.90 5.61
CA LYS A 17 1.09 21.57 4.50
C LYS A 17 0.56 20.54 3.49
N PHE A 18 1.41 19.60 3.09
CA PHE A 18 1.02 18.52 2.18
C PHE A 18 0.00 17.58 2.83
N LEU A 19 0.10 17.33 4.14
CA LEU A 19 -0.89 16.54 4.86
C LEU A 19 -2.28 17.20 4.86
N ALA A 20 -2.35 18.50 5.15
CA ALA A 20 -3.63 19.23 5.14
C ALA A 20 -4.30 19.20 3.76
N GLU A 21 -3.52 19.33 2.69
CA GLU A 21 -4.04 19.24 1.33
C GLU A 21 -4.52 17.82 1.00
N ALA A 22 -3.78 16.79 1.41
CA ALA A 22 -4.17 15.40 1.22
C ALA A 22 -5.50 15.06 1.93
N ILE A 23 -5.74 15.62 3.13
CA ILE A 23 -7.01 15.46 3.85
C ILE A 23 -8.17 16.10 3.09
N LYS A 24 -7.98 17.32 2.55
CA LYS A 24 -9.01 17.98 1.73
C LYS A 24 -9.37 17.17 0.49
N LEU A 25 -8.37 16.62 -0.19
CA LEU A 25 -8.57 15.76 -1.35
C LEU A 25 -9.32 14.47 -0.99
N ALA A 26 -8.94 13.82 0.12
CA ALA A 26 -9.60 12.62 0.62
C ALA A 26 -11.09 12.86 0.92
N MET A 27 -11.44 14.02 1.49
CA MET A 27 -12.83 14.40 1.77
C MET A 27 -13.66 14.65 0.51
N LYS A 28 -13.03 15.03 -0.61
CA LYS A 28 -13.69 15.32 -1.89
C LYS A 28 -13.86 14.09 -2.78
N GLN A 29 -13.17 12.98 -2.48
CA GLN A 29 -13.33 11.76 -3.27
C GLN A 29 -14.69 11.13 -2.99
N PRO A 30 -15.52 10.85 -4.01
CA PRO A 30 -16.75 10.10 -3.82
C PRO A 30 -16.41 8.76 -3.15
N ARG A 31 -17.24 8.31 -2.20
CA ARG A 31 -17.06 7.08 -1.41
C ARG A 31 -17.23 5.80 -2.26
N LEU A 32 -16.75 5.80 -3.49
CA LEU A 32 -17.06 4.78 -4.48
C LEU A 32 -16.01 3.66 -4.53
N THR A 33 -14.92 3.69 -3.77
CA THR A 33 -13.79 2.78 -4.04
C THR A 33 -12.96 2.41 -2.79
N PHE A 34 -13.19 1.19 -2.27
CA PHE A 34 -12.32 0.27 -1.51
C PHE A 34 -11.49 0.72 -0.27
N TYR A 35 -11.39 2.00 0.10
CA TYR A 35 -10.59 2.42 1.26
C TYR A 35 -11.14 3.65 1.99
N SER A 36 -10.83 3.75 3.30
CA SER A 36 -11.33 4.82 4.17
C SER A 36 -10.67 6.18 3.87
N PRO A 37 -11.27 7.31 4.31
CA PRO A 37 -10.68 8.63 4.16
C PRO A 37 -9.27 8.76 4.74
N LEU A 38 -8.97 8.01 5.82
CA LEU A 38 -7.63 7.93 6.40
C LEU A 38 -6.62 7.37 5.39
N SER A 39 -6.92 6.21 4.81
CA SER A 39 -6.06 5.58 3.80
C SER A 39 -5.90 6.48 2.58
N ALA A 40 -6.99 7.12 2.13
CA ALA A 40 -6.96 8.07 1.04
C ALA A 40 -6.01 9.25 1.33
N ALA A 41 -6.06 9.83 2.54
CA ALA A 41 -5.17 10.91 2.94
C ALA A 41 -3.69 10.47 2.92
N VAL A 42 -3.38 9.29 3.47
CA VAL A 42 -2.02 8.74 3.47
C VAL A 42 -1.51 8.49 2.04
N PHE A 43 -2.30 7.88 1.17
CA PHE A 43 -1.90 7.60 -0.20
C PHE A 43 -1.71 8.86 -1.03
N ASN A 44 -2.59 9.86 -0.87
CA ASN A 44 -2.44 11.15 -1.55
C ASN A 44 -1.21 11.92 -1.05
N TYR A 45 -0.92 11.89 0.26
CA TYR A 45 0.32 12.45 0.80
C TYR A 45 1.55 11.82 0.15
N ARG A 46 1.62 10.48 0.10
CA ARG A 46 2.73 9.77 -0.54
C ARG A 46 2.84 10.08 -2.04
N LYS A 47 1.70 10.17 -2.74
CA LYS A 47 1.65 10.55 -4.16
C LYS A 47 2.24 11.94 -4.42
N SER A 48 2.03 12.88 -3.51
CA SER A 48 2.57 14.25 -3.62
C SER A 48 4.08 14.35 -3.39
N LEU A 49 4.69 13.36 -2.72
CA LEU A 49 6.12 13.36 -2.39
C LEU A 49 6.94 12.47 -3.32
N LEU A 50 6.37 11.38 -3.79
CA LEU A 50 7.09 10.32 -4.51
C LEU A 50 6.78 10.39 -6.01
N PRO A 51 7.78 10.66 -6.88
CA PRO A 51 7.56 10.61 -8.32
C PRO A 51 7.18 9.18 -8.74
N ARG A 52 6.22 9.07 -9.68
CA ARG A 52 5.70 7.80 -10.22
C ARG A 52 4.97 6.90 -9.20
N TYR A 53 4.53 7.45 -8.06
CA TYR A 53 3.75 6.69 -7.10
C TYR A 53 2.35 6.35 -7.61
N SER A 54 2.05 5.04 -7.67
CA SER A 54 0.74 4.51 -8.05
C SER A 54 -0.03 4.05 -6.81
N ILE A 55 -1.16 4.71 -6.53
CA ILE A 55 -2.04 4.36 -5.41
C ILE A 55 -2.60 2.95 -5.59
N SER A 56 -2.98 2.57 -6.82
CA SER A 56 -3.53 1.24 -7.09
C SER A 56 -2.50 0.13 -6.87
N ASP A 57 -1.26 0.34 -7.29
CA ASP A 57 -0.16 -0.61 -7.08
C ASP A 57 0.18 -0.76 -5.58
N GLU A 58 0.21 0.35 -4.83
CA GLU A 58 0.44 0.29 -3.38
C GLU A 58 -0.71 -0.47 -2.68
N ILE A 59 -1.96 -0.21 -3.05
CA ILE A 59 -3.12 -0.90 -2.48
C ILE A 59 -3.06 -2.40 -2.78
N ALA A 60 -2.76 -2.78 -4.02
CA ALA A 60 -2.61 -4.18 -4.40
C ALA A 60 -1.59 -4.90 -3.51
N LYS A 61 -0.42 -4.30 -3.30
CA LYS A 61 0.63 -4.84 -2.42
C LYS A 61 0.18 -4.96 -0.97
N ILE A 62 -0.50 -3.94 -0.44
CA ILE A 62 -1.03 -3.96 0.94
C ILE A 62 -2.05 -5.08 1.12
N ILE A 63 -3.00 -5.22 0.18
CA ILE A 63 -4.02 -6.26 0.21
C ILE A 63 -3.38 -7.64 0.09
N GLU A 64 -2.45 -7.83 -0.86
CA GLU A 64 -1.76 -9.10 -1.05
C GLU A 64 -0.96 -9.52 0.19
N ALA A 65 -0.26 -8.57 0.83
CA ALA A 65 0.45 -8.81 2.08
C ALA A 65 -0.51 -9.20 3.22
N GLU A 66 -1.64 -8.52 3.35
CA GLU A 66 -2.64 -8.82 4.39
C GLU A 66 -3.35 -10.15 4.15
N VAL A 67 -3.64 -10.51 2.89
CA VAL A 67 -4.20 -11.82 2.51
C VAL A 67 -3.23 -12.94 2.88
N ARG A 68 -1.95 -12.80 2.54
CA ARG A 68 -0.91 -13.76 2.94
C ARG A 68 -0.81 -13.90 4.45
N ARG A 69 -0.95 -12.79 5.18
CA ARG A 69 -0.87 -12.76 6.64
C ARG A 69 -2.08 -13.45 7.29
N ARG A 70 -3.29 -13.20 6.79
CA ARG A 70 -4.53 -13.76 7.35
C ARG A 70 -4.75 -15.22 6.98
N TRP A 71 -4.38 -15.61 5.76
CA TRP A 71 -4.64 -16.96 5.22
C TRP A 71 -3.39 -17.53 4.55
N PRO A 72 -2.35 -17.89 5.32
CA PRO A 72 -1.06 -18.29 4.77
C PRO A 72 -1.14 -19.57 3.93
N GLU A 73 -1.85 -20.59 4.40
CA GLU A 73 -1.96 -21.87 3.68
C GLU A 73 -2.77 -21.73 2.39
N LEU A 74 -3.91 -21.02 2.44
CA LEU A 74 -4.71 -20.72 1.25
C LEU A 74 -3.90 -19.93 0.22
N SER A 75 -3.12 -18.95 0.68
CA SER A 75 -2.27 -18.13 -0.19
C SER A 75 -1.19 -18.97 -0.88
N LYS A 76 -0.55 -19.91 -0.16
CA LYS A 76 0.44 -20.84 -0.75
C LYS A 76 -0.18 -21.73 -1.82
N ILE A 77 -1.38 -22.27 -1.59
CA ILE A 77 -2.09 -23.11 -2.55
C ILE A 77 -2.45 -22.29 -3.79
N ALA A 78 -3.02 -21.09 -3.60
CA ALA A 78 -3.37 -20.18 -4.69
C ALA A 78 -2.13 -19.81 -5.53
N GLU A 79 -1.00 -19.47 -4.90
CA GLU A 79 0.25 -19.18 -5.60
C GLU A 79 0.78 -20.35 -6.43
N ARG A 80 0.65 -21.59 -5.93
CA ARG A 80 1.04 -22.80 -6.67
C ARG A 80 0.19 -23.00 -7.92
N LEU A 81 -1.13 -22.90 -7.79
CA LEU A 81 -2.08 -23.08 -8.89
C LEU A 81 -1.90 -21.99 -9.97
N LEU A 82 -1.73 -20.73 -9.55
CA LEU A 82 -1.49 -19.61 -10.47
C LEU A 82 -0.21 -19.76 -11.29
N LYS A 83 0.84 -20.39 -10.74
CA LYS A 83 2.08 -20.68 -11.48
C LYS A 83 1.93 -21.81 -12.48
N GLN A 84 1.07 -22.79 -12.21
CA GLN A 84 0.83 -23.96 -13.07
C GLN A 84 -0.03 -23.61 -14.30
N GLY A 85 -1.04 -22.75 -14.14
CA GLY A 85 -1.90 -22.29 -15.24
C GLY A 85 -1.27 -21.25 -16.18
N ARG A 86 0.01 -20.90 -15.98
CA ARG A 86 0.78 -20.01 -16.87
C ARG A 86 1.71 -20.77 -17.84
N ARG A 87 1.58 -22.09 -17.92
CA ARG A 87 2.28 -22.95 -18.89
C ARG A 87 1.36 -23.27 -20.06
#